data_AF-A0A3N5RSV4-F1
#
_entry.id   AF-A0A3N5RSV4-F1
#
_cell.length_a   1.000
_cell.length_b   1.000
_cell.length_c   1.000
_cell.angle_alpha   90.00
_cell.angle_beta   90.00
_cell.angle_gamma   90.00
#
_symmetry.space_group_name_H-M   'P 1'
#
loop_
_entity.id
_entity.type
_entity.pdbx_description
1 polymer ?
#
loop_
_entity_poly.entity_id
_entity_poly.type
_entity_poly.pdbx_seq_one_letter_code
_entity_poly.pdbx_strand_id
1 'polypeptide(L)'
;MSRPRLQEQIAQGLCAPLTLITAPAGFGKTTLLASCIASCGMPIAWLSLDQDDNRAVRVLKYVVAALRDADNTIGSEAARLLAESEQAPPETILTSLINDLD
;
A
#
# COMPACT_ATOMS: atom_id res chain seq x y z
N MET A 1 8.62 24.12 -3.72
CA MET A 1 9.45 24.38 -2.52
C MET A 1 9.98 23.06 -2.00
N SER A 2 11.29 22.91 -1.87
CA SER A 2 11.91 21.70 -1.32
C SER A 2 11.79 21.68 0.21
N ARG A 3 11.46 20.51 0.79
CA ARG A 3 11.33 20.29 2.25
C ARG A 3 12.36 19.24 2.70
N PRO A 4 13.67 19.52 2.62
CA PRO A 4 14.73 18.52 2.73
C PRO A 4 14.69 17.72 4.04
N ARG A 5 14.44 18.39 5.17
CA ARG A 5 14.34 17.70 6.48
C ARG A 5 13.23 16.65 6.54
N LEU A 6 12.09 16.92 5.90
CA LEU A 6 10.96 15.98 5.87
C LEU A 6 11.21 14.85 4.87
N GLN A 7 11.89 15.14 3.77
CA GLN A 7 12.30 14.13 2.80
C GLN A 7 13.29 13.14 3.43
N GLU A 8 14.26 13.61 4.21
CA GLU A 8 15.17 12.75 4.96
C GLU A 8 14.44 11.86 5.97
N GLN A 9 13.47 12.41 6.71
CA GLN A 9 12.66 11.62 7.65
C GLN A 9 11.84 10.53 6.95
N ILE A 10 11.29 10.82 5.76
CA ILE A 10 10.60 9.80 4.96
C ILE A 10 11.59 8.76 4.45
N ALA A 11 12.76 9.17 3.94
CA ALA A 11 13.77 8.25 3.47
C ALA A 11 14.23 7.27 4.57
N GLN A 12 14.41 7.76 5.80
CA GLN A 12 14.68 6.90 6.96
C GLN A 12 13.51 5.96 7.27
N GLY A 13 12.27 6.45 7.15
CA GLY A 13 11.07 5.66 7.35
C GLY A 13 10.87 4.55 6.30
N LEU A 14 11.38 4.71 5.08
CA LEU A 14 11.33 3.66 4.05
C LEU A 14 12.17 2.43 4.41
N CYS A 15 13.12 2.56 5.34
CA CYS A 15 13.92 1.45 5.85
C CYS A 15 13.22 0.67 6.98
N ALA A 16 12.07 1.14 7.46
CA ALA A 16 11.30 0.47 8.51
C ALA A 16 10.18 -0.40 7.90
N PRO A 17 9.78 -1.51 8.57
CA PRO A 17 8.70 -2.37 8.09
C PRO A 17 7.34 -1.67 8.03
N LEU A 18 7.15 -0.61 8.81
CA LEU A 18 5.95 0.25 8.78
C LEU A 18 6.30 1.66 9.22
N THR A 19 5.95 2.65 8.40
CA THR A 19 6.07 4.07 8.73
C THR A 19 4.70 4.74 8.69
N LEU A 20 4.31 5.34 9.82
CA LEU A 20 3.06 6.08 9.97
C LEU A 20 3.31 7.59 9.87
N ILE A 21 2.62 8.26 8.96
CA ILE A 21 2.67 9.72 8.79
C ILE A 21 1.37 10.35 9.26
N THR A 22 1.42 11.09 10.37
CA THR A 22 0.27 11.81 10.94
C THR A 22 0.43 13.33 10.81
N ALA A 23 -0.62 14.00 10.37
CA ALA A 23 -0.72 15.46 10.35
C ALA A 23 -2.19 15.87 10.18
N PRO A 24 -2.59 17.11 10.54
CA PRO A 24 -3.94 17.59 10.29
C PRO A 24 -4.31 17.64 8.80
N ALA A 25 -5.59 17.81 8.50
CA ALA A 25 -6.06 18.02 7.13
C ALA A 25 -5.42 19.26 6.51
N GLY A 26 -5.08 19.21 5.22
CA GLY A 26 -4.47 20.33 4.50
C GLY A 26 -2.95 20.52 4.67
N PHE A 27 -2.27 19.75 5.53
CA PHE A 27 -0.82 19.89 5.77
C PHE A 27 0.09 19.34 4.65
N GLY A 28 -0.49 18.85 3.55
CA GLY A 28 0.27 18.40 2.38
C GLY A 28 0.94 17.03 2.52
N LYS A 29 0.42 16.13 3.37
CA LYS A 29 0.95 14.76 3.54
C LYS A 29 1.09 14.01 2.22
N THR A 30 0.03 13.98 1.43
CA THR A 30 0.00 13.33 0.11
C THR A 30 1.00 13.95 -0.84
N THR A 31 1.10 15.29 -0.86
CA THR A 31 2.07 16.01 -1.70
C THR A 31 3.51 15.69 -1.31
N LEU A 32 3.79 15.63 -0.01
CA LEU A 32 5.12 15.28 0.51
C LEU A 32 5.49 13.85 0.12
N LEU A 33 4.61 12.87 0.36
CA LEU A 33 4.81 11.48 -0.02
C LEU A 33 5.04 11.33 -1.52
N ALA A 34 4.17 11.91 -2.36
CA ALA A 34 4.32 11.86 -3.82
C ALA A 34 5.68 12.42 -4.28
N SER A 35 6.15 13.51 -3.66
CA SER A 35 7.44 14.10 -4.00
C SER A 35 8.64 13.23 -3.59
N CYS A 36 8.58 12.53 -2.45
CA CYS A 36 9.67 11.67 -1.99
C CYS A 36 9.71 10.39 -2.82
N ILE A 37 8.55 9.79 -3.02
CA ILE A 37 8.39 8.52 -3.70
C ILE A 37 8.79 8.62 -5.18
N ALA A 38 8.50 9.75 -5.85
CA ALA A 38 8.95 10.00 -7.22
C ALA A 38 10.48 9.92 -7.39
N SER A 39 11.25 10.13 -6.32
CA SER A 39 12.71 10.01 -6.31
C SER A 39 13.25 8.65 -5.84
N CYS A 40 12.39 7.73 -5.40
CA CYS A 40 12.82 6.44 -4.84
C CYS A 40 13.16 5.38 -5.90
N GLY A 41 12.64 5.50 -7.12
CA GLY A 41 12.94 4.57 -8.22
C GLY A 41 12.43 3.14 -8.03
N MET A 42 11.47 2.93 -7.12
CA MET A 42 10.86 1.63 -6.82
C MET A 42 9.39 1.60 -7.29
N PRO A 43 8.82 0.42 -7.61
CA PRO A 43 7.39 0.27 -7.84
C PRO A 43 6.57 0.73 -6.63
N ILE A 44 5.45 1.41 -6.86
CA ILE A 44 4.63 2.02 -5.81
C ILE A 44 3.18 1.64 -6.01
N ALA A 45 2.61 1.00 -5.00
CA ALA A 45 1.17 0.81 -4.89
C ALA A 45 0.58 1.94 -4.02
N TRP A 46 -0.44 2.63 -4.53
CA TRP A 46 -1.16 3.65 -3.77
C TRP A 46 -2.54 3.14 -3.37
N LEU A 47 -2.82 3.11 -2.07
CA LEU A 47 -4.11 2.70 -1.51
C LEU A 47 -4.70 3.85 -0.68
N SER A 48 -5.95 4.20 -0.98
CA SER A 48 -6.75 5.10 -0.15
C SER A 48 -7.89 4.30 0.46
N LEU A 49 -8.05 4.41 1.78
CA LEU A 49 -9.11 3.76 2.54
C LEU A 49 -9.94 4.84 3.23
N ASP A 50 -11.24 4.61 3.32
CA ASP A 50 -12.15 5.43 4.12
C ASP A 50 -12.81 4.62 5.26
N GLN A 51 -13.77 5.25 5.96
CA GLN A 51 -14.44 4.62 7.10
C GLN A 51 -15.39 3.48 6.69
N ASP A 52 -15.84 3.47 5.43
CA ASP A 52 -16.73 2.45 4.89
C ASP A 52 -15.95 1.18 4.47
N ASP A 53 -14.62 1.23 4.51
CA ASP A 53 -13.69 0.13 4.23
C ASP A 53 -13.34 -0.71 5.46
N ASN A 54 -14.26 -0.84 6.42
CA ASN A 54 -14.02 -1.52 7.69
C ASN A 54 -14.19 -3.07 7.63
N ARG A 55 -13.89 -3.69 6.48
CA ARG A 55 -13.95 -5.15 6.30
C ARG A 55 -12.60 -5.65 5.77
N ALA A 56 -11.98 -6.58 6.48
CA ALA A 56 -10.65 -7.11 6.12
C ALA A 56 -10.56 -7.58 4.66
N VAL A 57 -11.54 -8.37 4.19
CA VAL A 57 -11.60 -8.84 2.79
C VAL A 57 -11.67 -7.68 1.79
N ARG A 58 -12.39 -6.60 2.12
CA ARG A 58 -12.51 -5.42 1.25
C ARG A 58 -11.18 -4.67 1.19
N VAL A 59 -10.53 -4.46 2.33
CA VAL A 59 -9.19 -3.85 2.38
C VAL A 59 -8.20 -4.68 1.57
N LEU A 60 -8.19 -6.00 1.75
CA LEU A 60 -7.31 -6.91 1.01
C LEU A 60 -7.57 -6.87 -0.50
N LYS A 61 -8.83 -6.76 -0.92
CA LYS A 61 -9.18 -6.59 -2.34
C LYS A 61 -8.54 -5.34 -2.93
N TYR A 62 -8.55 -4.22 -2.21
CA TYR A 62 -7.90 -3.00 -2.69
C TYR A 62 -6.37 -3.07 -2.61
N VAL A 63 -5.81 -3.73 -1.59
CA VAL A 63 -4.37 -3.99 -1.50
C VAL A 63 -3.91 -4.79 -2.72
N VAL A 64 -4.59 -5.89 -3.04
CA VAL A 64 -4.26 -6.73 -4.21
C VAL A 64 -4.37 -5.93 -5.51
N ALA A 65 -5.43 -5.13 -5.66
CA ALA A 65 -5.60 -4.29 -6.85
C ALA A 65 -4.47 -3.25 -6.98
N ALA A 66 -4.09 -2.58 -5.90
CA ALA A 66 -3.03 -1.57 -5.90
C ALA A 66 -1.65 -2.18 -6.16
N LEU A 67 -1.35 -3.36 -5.59
CA LEU A 67 -0.09 -4.07 -5.87
C LEU A 67 -0.01 -4.49 -7.33
N ARG A 68 -1.10 -5.00 -7.90
CA ARG A 68 -1.17 -5.41 -9.32
C ARG A 68 -1.04 -4.25 -10.32
N ASP A 69 -1.50 -3.06 -9.93
CA ASP A 69 -1.32 -1.84 -10.73
C ASP A 69 0.15 -1.40 -10.75
N ALA A 70 0.86 -1.57 -9.62
CA ALA A 70 2.29 -1.29 -9.52
C ALA A 70 3.17 -2.34 -10.21
N ASP A 71 2.81 -3.63 -10.09
CA ASP A 71 3.47 -4.76 -10.72
C ASP A 71 2.47 -5.89 -10.97
N ASN A 72 2.22 -6.19 -12.25
CA ASN A 72 1.22 -7.18 -12.66
C ASN A 72 1.62 -8.64 -12.35
N THR A 73 2.84 -8.89 -11.91
CA THR A 73 3.33 -10.22 -11.53
C THR A 73 2.92 -10.62 -10.11
N ILE A 74 2.57 -9.64 -9.25
CA ILE A 74 2.25 -9.85 -7.83
C ILE A 74 0.75 -10.11 -7.66
N GLY A 75 0.37 -11.04 -6.77
CA GLY A 75 -1.00 -11.19 -6.28
C GLY A 75 -1.95 -11.87 -7.27
N SER A 76 -1.44 -12.72 -8.15
CA SER A 76 -2.27 -13.46 -9.11
C SER A 76 -3.20 -14.46 -8.42
N GLU A 77 -2.67 -15.24 -7.49
CA GLU A 77 -3.45 -16.23 -6.74
C GLU A 77 -4.39 -15.56 -5.73
N ALA A 78 -3.92 -14.53 -5.02
CA ALA A 78 -4.75 -13.74 -4.12
C ALA A 78 -5.96 -13.10 -4.83
N ALA A 79 -5.77 -12.58 -6.06
CA ALA A 79 -6.88 -12.06 -6.88
C ALA A 79 -7.87 -13.16 -7.30
N ARG A 80 -7.38 -14.38 -7.59
CA ARG A 80 -8.22 -15.53 -7.91
C ARG A 80 -9.10 -15.92 -6.72
N LEU A 81 -8.51 -16.04 -5.53
CA LEU A 81 -9.22 -16.34 -4.28
C LEU A 81 -10.32 -15.32 -3.98
N LEU A 82 -10.02 -14.04 -4.19
CA LEU A 82 -10.98 -12.93 -4.03
C LEU A 82 -12.10 -12.94 -5.07
N ALA A 83 -11.85 -13.44 -6.29
CA ALA A 83 -12.84 -13.52 -7.35
C ALA A 83 -13.77 -14.74 -7.20
N GLU A 84 -13.26 -15.84 -6.65
CA GLU A 84 -14.02 -17.09 -6.46
C GLU A 84 -15.00 -17.02 -5.29
N SER A 85 -14.64 -16.34 -4.20
CA SER A 85 -15.52 -16.18 -3.05
C SER A 85 -15.15 -15.00 -2.16
N GLU A 86 -16.12 -14.11 -1.88
CA GLU A 86 -15.96 -13.07 -0.85
C GLU A 86 -15.86 -13.64 0.58
N GLN A 87 -16.04 -14.95 0.76
CA GLN A 87 -15.90 -15.64 2.04
C GLN A 87 -14.52 -16.26 2.26
N ALA A 88 -13.59 -16.10 1.31
CA ALA A 88 -12.22 -16.54 1.51
C ALA A 88 -11.65 -15.92 2.81
N PRO A 89 -11.06 -16.73 3.71
CA PRO A 89 -10.46 -16.21 4.92
C PRO A 89 -9.37 -15.17 4.58
N PRO A 90 -9.39 -13.99 5.22
CA PRO A 90 -8.37 -12.95 5.02
C PRO A 90 -6.94 -13.49 5.15
N GLU A 91 -6.72 -14.44 6.05
CA GLU A 91 -5.43 -15.06 6.32
C GLU A 91 -4.93 -15.84 5.09
N THR A 92 -5.82 -16.56 4.39
CA THR A 92 -5.45 -17.30 3.17
C THR A 92 -5.02 -16.35 2.05
N ILE A 93 -5.73 -15.23 1.90
CA ILE A 93 -5.39 -14.20 0.91
C ILE A 93 -4.04 -13.55 1.27
N LEU A 94 -3.82 -13.23 2.55
CA LEU A 94 -2.56 -12.68 3.05
C LEU A 94 -1.38 -13.63 2.84
N THR A 95 -1.52 -14.91 3.18
CA THR A 95 -0.46 -15.90 2.97
C THR A 95 -0.08 -16.01 1.48
N SER A 96 -1.08 -16.02 0.58
CA SER A 96 -0.80 -16.01 -0.85
C SER A 96 -0.02 -14.77 -1.29
N LEU A 97 -0.34 -13.59 -0.76
CA LEU A 97 0.38 -12.36 -1.10
C LEU A 97 1.82 -12.36 -0.58
N ILE A 98 2.04 -12.85 0.64
CA ILE A 98 3.40 -12.92 1.22
C ILE A 98 4.29 -13.83 0.38
N ASN A 99 3.77 -14.99 -0.05
CA ASN A 99 4.52 -15.92 -0.88
C ASN A 99 4.90 -15.36 -2.26
N ASP A 100 4.17 -14.35 -2.78
CA ASP A 100 4.49 -13.68 -4.05
C ASP A 100 5.59 -12.60 -3.89
N LEU A 101 5.90 -12.20 -2.64
CA LEU A 101 6.85 -11.13 -2.31
C LEU A 101 8.20 -11.65 -1.76
N ASP A 102 8.27 -12.94 -1.39
CA ASP A 102 9.49 -13.65 -1.00
C ASP A 102 10.31 -14.09 -2.22
#